data_AF-A0A074JH40-F1
#
_entry.id   AF-A0A074JH40-F1
#
_cell.length_a   1.000
_cell.length_b   1.000
_cell.length_c   1.000
_cell.angle_alpha   90.00
_cell.angle_beta   90.00
_cell.angle_gamma   90.00
#
_symmetry.space_group_name_H-M   'P 1'
#
loop_
_entity.id
_entity.type
_entity.pdbx_description
1 polymer ?
#
loop_
_entity_poly.entity_id
_entity_poly.type
_entity_poly.pdbx_seq_one_letter_code
_entity_poly.pdbx_strand_id
1 'polypeptide(L)'
;MPRPSLRPDAGSARVMALQPSSVDWDPESYSRFSDLRLRPALDLLARVPSLPERGKVVDLGCGNGAVAEALSHRFPKRKLVGVDRSEAMLQRAAATGAYRRCDMADIGSWQPNKPPALIFSNAALHWLPDHATLFPRLVQFLRPCGVLAVQMPAQ
;
A
#
# COMPACT_ATOMS: atom_id res chain seq x y z
N MET A 1 23.06 17.14 -68.35
CA MET A 1 21.89 17.81 -67.72
C MET A 1 20.83 16.74 -67.46
N PRO A 2 20.21 16.59 -66.27
CA PRO A 2 20.43 17.24 -64.98
C PRO A 2 20.86 16.26 -63.82
N ARG A 3 21.29 16.88 -62.71
CA ARG A 3 21.65 16.39 -61.35
C ARG A 3 20.38 16.20 -60.46
N PRO A 4 20.43 16.04 -59.12
CA PRO A 4 21.21 15.17 -58.19
C PRO A 4 20.29 14.53 -57.11
N SER A 5 20.80 13.69 -56.18
CA SER A 5 20.36 13.67 -54.75
C SER A 5 21.17 12.61 -53.98
N LEU A 6 22.12 13.03 -53.14
CA LEU A 6 21.99 13.29 -51.69
C LEU A 6 22.24 12.03 -50.84
N ARG A 7 23.09 12.24 -49.84
CA ARG A 7 23.75 11.25 -48.98
C ARG A 7 22.84 10.75 -47.84
N PRO A 8 23.42 10.18 -46.75
CA PRO A 8 22.99 8.94 -46.13
C PRO A 8 21.82 9.15 -45.16
N ASP A 9 21.09 8.09 -44.80
CA ASP A 9 20.23 8.19 -43.63
C ASP A 9 20.81 7.45 -42.43
N ALA A 10 20.78 8.19 -41.32
CA ALA A 10 21.44 7.92 -40.08
C ALA A 10 20.57 7.03 -39.20
N GLY A 11 21.25 6.24 -38.35
CA GLY A 11 20.80 5.93 -37.00
C GLY A 11 19.32 5.56 -36.81
N SER A 12 18.97 4.31 -37.09
CA SER A 12 17.82 3.70 -36.43
C SER A 12 18.19 3.41 -34.97
N ALA A 13 18.08 4.43 -34.11
CA ALA A 13 18.02 4.23 -32.67
C ALA A 13 16.80 3.34 -32.36
N ARG A 14 17.06 2.10 -31.93
CA ARG A 14 16.02 1.25 -31.35
C ARG A 14 15.45 1.96 -30.14
N VAL A 15 14.19 2.37 -30.22
CA VAL A 15 13.40 2.73 -29.04
C VAL A 15 13.26 1.46 -28.20
N MET A 16 14.13 1.30 -27.21
CA MET A 16 13.87 0.36 -26.12
C MET A 16 12.72 0.93 -25.31
N ALA A 17 11.51 0.43 -25.57
CA ALA A 17 10.40 0.60 -24.65
C ALA A 17 10.80 -0.06 -23.32
N LEU A 18 11.21 0.75 -22.35
CA LEU A 18 11.36 0.32 -20.96
C LEU A 18 9.96 -0.09 -20.48
N GLN A 19 9.71 -1.40 -20.45
CA GLN A 19 8.54 -1.93 -19.78
C GLN A 19 8.67 -1.61 -18.28
N PRO A 20 7.62 -1.11 -17.62
CA PRO A 20 7.65 -0.95 -16.18
C PRO A 20 7.80 -2.34 -15.58
N SER A 21 8.87 -2.57 -14.82
CA SER A 21 9.00 -3.77 -14.01
C SER A 21 7.91 -3.73 -12.93
N SER A 22 6.82 -4.47 -13.19
CA SER A 22 5.97 -4.92 -12.09
C SER A 22 6.87 -5.83 -11.27
N VAL A 23 7.19 -5.38 -10.06
CA VAL A 23 7.61 -6.30 -9.01
C VAL A 23 6.41 -7.21 -8.80
N ASP A 24 6.42 -8.34 -9.49
CA ASP A 24 5.41 -9.38 -9.37
C ASP A 24 5.57 -9.96 -7.97
N TRP A 25 4.73 -9.43 -7.09
CA TRP A 25 4.61 -9.89 -5.72
C TRP A 25 3.95 -11.27 -5.77
N ASP A 26 4.65 -12.27 -5.25
CA ASP A 26 4.15 -13.64 -5.09
C ASP A 26 3.60 -13.85 -3.67
N PRO A 27 2.27 -14.00 -3.50
CA PRO A 27 1.66 -14.29 -2.21
C PRO A 27 2.16 -15.59 -1.56
N GLU A 28 2.58 -16.59 -2.35
CA GLU A 28 2.93 -17.93 -1.84
C GLU A 28 4.27 -17.94 -1.11
N SER A 29 5.21 -17.09 -1.53
CA SER A 29 6.54 -16.93 -0.92
C SER A 29 6.49 -16.45 0.55
N TYR A 30 5.36 -15.90 1.02
CA TYR A 30 5.17 -15.43 2.39
C TYR A 30 4.55 -16.45 3.36
N SER A 31 4.06 -17.57 2.84
CA SER A 31 3.10 -18.45 3.51
C SER A 31 3.75 -19.74 4.04
N ARG A 32 4.64 -19.69 5.05
CA ARG A 32 5.10 -20.96 5.65
C ARG A 32 4.71 -21.27 7.10
N PHE A 33 4.33 -20.32 7.96
CA PHE A 33 3.86 -20.67 9.33
C PHE A 33 2.95 -19.61 10.01
N SER A 34 2.58 -18.50 9.35
CA SER A 34 1.69 -17.44 9.86
C SER A 34 0.27 -17.49 9.22
N ASP A 35 0.02 -18.54 8.44
CA ASP A 35 -0.56 -18.40 7.10
C ASP A 35 -2.09 -18.28 7.06
N LEU A 36 -2.84 -18.94 7.94
CA LEU A 36 -4.31 -18.90 7.85
C LEU A 36 -4.90 -17.57 8.33
N ARG A 37 -4.31 -16.94 9.35
CA ARG A 37 -4.81 -15.66 9.88
C ARG A 37 -4.41 -14.47 9.00
N LEU A 38 -3.30 -14.59 8.28
CA LEU A 38 -2.81 -13.54 7.38
C LEU A 38 -3.46 -13.61 6.00
N ARG A 39 -3.99 -14.78 5.59
CA ARG A 39 -4.58 -14.99 4.27
C ARG A 39 -5.61 -13.93 3.85
N PRO A 40 -6.59 -13.53 4.68
CA PRO A 40 -7.52 -12.46 4.30
C PRO A 40 -6.81 -11.14 4.00
N ALA A 41 -5.73 -10.83 4.73
CA ALA A 41 -4.94 -9.63 4.50
C ALA A 41 -4.12 -9.71 3.21
N LEU A 42 -3.54 -10.88 2.92
CA LEU A 42 -2.78 -11.09 1.68
C LEU A 42 -3.69 -11.08 0.47
N ASP A 43 -4.89 -11.68 0.55
CA ASP A 43 -5.90 -11.65 -0.51
C ASP A 43 -6.39 -10.21 -0.76
N LEU A 44 -6.58 -9.42 0.30
CA LEU A 44 -6.88 -7.98 0.17
C LEU A 44 -5.72 -7.23 -0.50
N LEU A 45 -4.47 -7.48 -0.07
CA LEU A 45 -3.28 -6.83 -0.61
C LEU A 45 -3.09 -7.13 -2.10
N ALA A 46 -3.34 -8.37 -2.52
CA ALA A 46 -3.29 -8.80 -3.91
C ALA A 46 -4.27 -8.03 -4.82
N ARG A 47 -5.39 -7.57 -4.26
CA ARG A 47 -6.43 -6.81 -4.98
C ARG A 47 -6.19 -5.30 -4.99
N VAL A 48 -5.18 -4.80 -4.30
CA VAL A 48 -4.83 -3.37 -4.33
C VAL A 48 -4.31 -3.01 -5.73
N PRO A 49 -4.97 -2.09 -6.47
CA PRO A 49 -4.52 -1.69 -7.79
C PRO A 49 -3.25 -0.83 -7.72
N SER A 50 -2.76 -0.40 -8.88
CA SER A 50 -1.67 0.58 -8.94
C SER A 50 -2.02 1.84 -8.15
N LEU A 51 -1.12 2.26 -7.26
CA LEU A 51 -1.26 3.46 -6.46
C LEU A 51 -0.73 4.71 -7.18
N PRO A 52 -1.24 5.92 -6.88
CA PRO A 52 -0.72 7.16 -7.44
C PRO A 52 0.76 7.35 -7.06
N GLU A 53 1.56 7.98 -7.93
CA GLU A 53 3.04 8.06 -7.83
C GLU A 53 3.56 8.49 -6.46
N ARG A 54 2.86 9.42 -5.81
CA ARG A 54 3.22 9.99 -4.50
C ARG A 54 2.26 9.54 -3.42
N GLY A 55 2.71 9.63 -2.17
CA GLY A 55 1.91 9.34 -0.98
C GLY A 55 2.38 8.09 -0.25
N LYS A 56 2.24 8.10 1.08
CA LYS A 56 2.59 7.00 1.98
C LYS A 56 1.55 5.87 1.92
N VAL A 57 1.95 4.70 2.40
CA VAL A 57 1.01 3.63 2.76
C VAL A 57 0.76 3.74 4.26
N VAL A 58 -0.50 3.68 4.65
CA VAL A 58 -0.93 3.63 6.05
C VAL A 58 -1.56 2.28 6.31
N ASP A 59 -1.05 1.54 7.30
CA ASP A 59 -1.71 0.39 7.90
C ASP A 59 -2.50 0.87 9.13
N LEU A 60 -3.82 0.98 8.98
CA LEU A 60 -4.75 1.57 9.94
C LEU A 60 -5.38 0.48 10.81
N GLY A 61 -5.03 0.47 12.09
CA GLY A 61 -5.26 -0.67 12.97
C GLY A 61 -4.19 -1.74 12.78
N CYS A 62 -2.92 -1.34 12.74
CA CYS A 62 -1.81 -2.23 12.36
C CYS A 62 -1.53 -3.34 13.40
N GLY A 63 -2.08 -3.23 14.61
CA GLY A 63 -1.85 -4.18 15.68
C GLY A 63 -0.35 -4.39 15.94
N ASN A 64 0.05 -5.65 16.04
CA ASN A 64 1.45 -6.04 16.23
C ASN A 64 2.30 -6.03 14.94
N GLY A 65 1.77 -5.52 13.82
CA GLY A 65 2.49 -5.43 12.55
C GLY A 65 2.49 -6.70 11.70
N ALA A 66 1.50 -7.59 11.85
CA ALA A 66 1.43 -8.86 11.13
C ALA A 66 1.54 -8.73 9.59
N VAL A 67 1.06 -7.63 9.01
CA VAL A 67 1.07 -7.38 7.56
C VAL A 67 2.23 -6.47 7.11
N ALA A 68 3.06 -6.01 8.04
CA ALA A 68 4.03 -4.94 7.80
C ALA A 68 5.04 -5.32 6.72
N GLU A 69 5.56 -6.54 6.81
CA GLU A 69 6.57 -7.07 5.89
C GLU A 69 5.98 -7.20 4.47
N ALA A 70 4.79 -7.79 4.34
CA ALA A 70 4.10 -7.93 3.06
C ALA A 70 3.79 -6.58 2.40
N LEU A 71 3.31 -5.60 3.18
CA LEU A 71 3.10 -4.23 2.69
C LEU A 71 4.41 -3.58 2.24
N SER A 72 5.49 -3.79 2.99
CA SER A 72 6.80 -3.23 2.67
C SER A 72 7.39 -3.83 1.38
N HIS A 73 7.23 -5.14 1.16
CA HIS A 73 7.66 -5.80 -0.08
C HIS A 73 6.79 -5.44 -1.28
N ARG A 74 5.47 -5.27 -1.09
CA ARG A 74 4.60 -4.83 -2.18
C ARG A 74 4.88 -3.37 -2.59
N PHE A 75 5.25 -2.53 -1.62
CA PHE A 75 5.47 -1.09 -1.84
C PHE A 75 6.86 -0.62 -1.35
N PRO A 76 7.97 -1.15 -1.90
CA PRO A 76 9.31 -0.98 -1.32
C PRO A 76 9.83 0.46 -1.36
N LYS A 77 9.28 1.29 -2.27
CA LYS A 77 9.62 2.71 -2.39
C LYS A 77 8.72 3.64 -1.57
N ARG A 78 7.74 3.11 -0.84
CA ARG A 78 6.77 3.90 -0.07
C ARG A 78 7.12 3.90 1.40
N LYS A 79 6.91 5.04 2.05
CA LYS A 79 6.95 5.12 3.52
C LYS A 79 5.72 4.37 4.05
N LEU A 80 5.95 3.31 4.80
CA LEU A 80 4.92 2.57 5.51
C LEU A 80 4.74 3.16 6.92
N VAL A 81 3.49 3.43 7.30
CA VAL A 81 3.13 3.98 8.62
C VAL A 81 2.09 3.08 9.27
N GLY A 82 2.39 2.60 10.47
CA GLY A 82 1.43 1.86 11.29
C GLY A 82 0.67 2.81 12.20
N VAL A 83 -0.63 2.57 12.38
CA VAL A 83 -1.49 3.33 13.30
C VAL A 83 -2.26 2.35 14.16
N ASP A 84 -2.20 2.50 15.48
CA ASP A 84 -2.97 1.70 16.43
C ASP A 84 -3.20 2.49 17.73
N ARG A 85 -4.21 2.11 18.52
CA ARG A 85 -4.49 2.74 19.82
C ARG A 85 -3.67 2.13 20.96
N SER A 86 -3.07 0.96 20.76
CA SER A 86 -2.33 0.25 21.80
C SER A 86 -0.83 0.46 21.66
N GLU A 87 -0.24 1.18 22.61
CA GLU A 87 1.21 1.38 22.69
C GLU A 87 1.99 0.04 22.69
N ALA A 88 1.51 -0.95 23.45
CA ALA A 88 2.11 -2.28 23.50
C ALA A 88 2.09 -3.00 22.15
N MET A 89 1.06 -2.79 21.33
CA MET A 89 1.01 -3.32 19.96
C MET A 89 1.96 -2.56 19.04
N LEU A 90 2.02 -1.24 19.15
CA LEU A 90 2.92 -0.42 18.35
C LEU A 90 4.40 -0.70 18.63
N GLN A 91 4.77 -1.03 19.87
CA GLN A 91 6.13 -1.49 20.20
C GLN A 91 6.49 -2.76 19.43
N ARG A 92 5.57 -3.74 19.35
CA ARG A 92 5.75 -4.97 18.57
C ARG A 92 5.76 -4.70 17.06
N ALA A 93 4.87 -3.83 16.59
CA ALA A 93 4.84 -3.42 15.19
C ALA A 93 6.16 -2.75 14.79
N ALA A 94 6.68 -1.83 15.60
CA ALA A 94 7.95 -1.17 15.36
C ALA A 94 9.13 -2.17 15.31
N ALA A 95 9.10 -3.21 16.16
CA ALA A 95 10.11 -4.26 16.18
C ALA A 95 10.18 -5.10 14.89
N THR A 96 9.17 -5.03 14.01
CA THR A 96 9.24 -5.66 12.66
C THR A 96 10.28 -4.99 11.75
N GLY A 97 10.67 -3.74 12.04
CA GLY A 97 11.60 -2.96 11.20
C GLY A 97 11.02 -2.47 9.87
N ALA A 98 9.81 -2.90 9.48
CA ALA A 98 9.18 -2.56 8.21
C ALA A 98 8.51 -1.17 8.23
N TYR A 99 8.03 -0.71 9.38
CA TYR A 99 7.41 0.61 9.52
C TYR A 99 8.46 1.72 9.56
N ARG A 100 8.23 2.76 8.75
CA ARG A 100 9.01 4.01 8.88
C ARG A 100 8.71 4.71 10.21
N ARG A 101 7.48 4.60 10.70
CA ARG A 101 7.05 5.01 12.05
C ARG A 101 5.73 4.35 12.41
N CYS A 102 5.44 4.33 13.71
CA CYS A 102 4.20 3.89 14.30
C CYS A 102 3.56 5.08 15.04
N ASP A 103 2.31 5.43 14.71
CA ASP A 103 1.60 6.56 15.31
C ASP A 103 0.50 6.03 16.25
N MET A 104 0.52 6.42 17.53
CA MET A 104 -0.55 6.06 18.47
C MET A 104 -1.76 6.96 18.25
N ALA A 105 -2.89 6.37 17.83
CA ALA A 105 -4.14 7.09 17.61
C ALA A 105 -5.36 6.18 17.63
N ASP A 106 -6.50 6.76 17.99
CA ASP A 106 -7.82 6.15 17.79
C ASP A 106 -8.27 6.32 16.34
N ILE A 107 -8.70 5.24 15.69
CA ILE A 107 -9.11 5.26 14.27
C ILE A 107 -10.30 6.19 14.03
N GLY A 108 -11.25 6.28 14.96
CA GLY A 108 -12.47 7.07 14.83
C GLY A 108 -12.20 8.57 14.72
N SER A 109 -11.14 9.04 15.37
CA SER A 109 -10.69 10.44 15.32
C SER A 109 -9.43 10.67 14.48
N TRP A 110 -8.75 9.60 14.05
CA TRP A 110 -7.49 9.70 13.31
C TRP A 110 -7.64 10.46 12.00
N GLN A 111 -6.63 11.27 11.68
CA GLN A 111 -6.48 11.97 10.41
C GLN A 111 -5.01 12.00 9.98
N PRO A 112 -4.69 11.84 8.70
CA PRO A 112 -3.30 11.88 8.25
C PRO A 112 -2.82 13.32 8.03
N ASN A 113 -1.60 13.65 8.51
CA ASN A 113 -0.96 14.96 8.25
C ASN A 113 -0.78 15.29 6.76
N LYS A 114 -0.69 14.27 5.90
CA LYS A 114 -0.62 14.41 4.44
C LYS A 114 -1.44 13.28 3.81
N PRO A 115 -2.20 13.55 2.73
CA PRO A 115 -2.99 12.53 2.05
C PRO A 115 -2.15 11.29 1.67
N PRO A 116 -2.49 10.08 2.16
CA PRO A 116 -1.82 8.84 1.78
C PRO A 116 -2.24 8.38 0.37
N ALA A 117 -1.41 7.51 -0.21
CA ALA A 117 -1.74 6.82 -1.45
C ALA A 117 -2.63 5.59 -1.20
N LEU A 118 -2.43 4.94 -0.05
CA LEU A 118 -3.18 3.77 0.39
C LEU A 118 -3.48 3.89 1.88
N ILE A 119 -4.73 3.66 2.24
CA ILE A 119 -5.14 3.27 3.59
C ILE A 119 -5.50 1.79 3.51
N PHE A 120 -4.68 0.95 4.13
CA PHE A 120 -4.90 -0.48 4.27
C PHE A 120 -5.41 -0.74 5.69
N SER A 121 -6.46 -1.54 5.83
CA SER A 121 -6.96 -1.94 7.14
C SER A 121 -7.51 -3.35 7.09
N ASN A 122 -6.91 -4.25 7.86
CA ASN A 122 -7.32 -5.64 7.93
C ASN A 122 -7.79 -5.99 9.33
N ALA A 123 -9.02 -6.49 9.45
CA ALA A 123 -9.64 -6.93 10.70
C ALA A 123 -9.58 -5.87 11.84
N ALA A 124 -9.69 -4.58 11.51
CA ALA A 124 -9.71 -3.51 12.51
C ALA A 124 -11.01 -2.69 12.53
N LEU A 125 -11.55 -2.31 11.36
CA LEU A 125 -12.67 -1.36 11.29
C LEU A 125 -14.00 -1.90 11.82
N HIS A 126 -14.16 -3.22 11.94
CA HIS A 126 -15.35 -3.84 12.54
C HIS A 126 -15.53 -3.53 14.03
N TRP A 127 -14.48 -3.06 14.71
CA TRP A 127 -14.57 -2.59 16.09
C TRP A 127 -15.16 -1.18 16.22
N LEU A 128 -15.27 -0.45 15.11
CA LEU A 128 -15.80 0.91 15.11
C LEU A 128 -17.29 0.91 14.75
N PRO A 129 -18.10 1.75 15.40
CA PRO A 129 -19.47 1.99 14.98
C PRO A 129 -19.52 2.89 13.74
N ASP A 130 -20.73 3.07 13.19
CA ASP A 130 -21.05 4.05 12.14
C ASP A 130 -20.10 4.02 10.92
N HIS A 131 -20.10 2.87 10.24
CA HIS A 131 -19.35 2.70 9.00
C HIS A 131 -19.81 3.63 7.87
N ALA A 132 -21.06 4.08 7.92
CA ALA A 132 -21.63 5.01 6.94
C ALA A 132 -20.92 6.37 6.97
N THR A 133 -20.51 6.85 8.15
CA THR A 133 -19.69 8.06 8.27
C THR A 133 -18.20 7.77 8.16
N LEU A 134 -17.74 6.63 8.70
CA LEU A 134 -16.31 6.29 8.73
C LEU A 134 -15.70 6.15 7.33
N PHE A 135 -16.34 5.40 6.43
CA PHE A 135 -15.75 5.11 5.12
C PHE A 135 -15.61 6.35 4.23
N PRO A 136 -16.64 7.20 4.05
CA PRO A 136 -16.48 8.46 3.32
C PRO A 136 -15.37 9.34 3.90
N ARG A 137 -15.28 9.41 5.23
CA ARG A 137 -14.23 10.17 5.93
C ARG A 137 -12.83 9.62 5.62
N LEU A 138 -12.64 8.30 5.58
CA LEU A 138 -11.34 7.71 5.22
C LEU A 138 -11.01 7.93 3.74
N VAL A 139 -12.00 7.82 2.85
CA VAL A 139 -11.83 8.07 1.40
C VAL A 139 -11.41 9.52 1.15
N GLN A 140 -12.01 10.50 1.83
CA GLN A 140 -11.67 11.93 1.64
C GLN A 140 -10.22 12.27 2.01
N PHE A 141 -9.57 11.45 2.84
CA PHE A 141 -8.18 11.66 3.23
C PHE A 141 -7.20 11.24 2.14
N LEU A 142 -7.62 10.38 1.21
CA LEU A 142 -6.74 9.84 0.18
C LEU A 142 -6.31 10.92 -0.82
N ARG A 143 -5.15 10.68 -1.44
CA ARG A 143 -4.78 11.41 -2.65
C ARG A 143 -5.78 11.13 -3.78
N PRO A 144 -5.85 11.99 -4.80
CA PRO A 144 -6.48 11.62 -6.06
C PRO A 144 -5.96 10.27 -6.56
N CYS A 145 -6.88 9.40 -6.97
CA CYS A 145 -6.63 8.00 -7.35
C CYS A 145 -6.05 7.11 -6.24
N GLY A 146 -6.07 7.55 -4.98
CA GLY A 146 -5.68 6.74 -3.83
C GLY A 146 -6.69 5.62 -3.53
N VAL A 147 -6.26 4.65 -2.73
CA VAL A 147 -7.04 3.43 -2.45
C VAL A 147 -7.36 3.32 -0.97
N LEU A 148 -8.60 2.99 -0.67
CA LEU A 148 -9.01 2.44 0.62
C LEU A 148 -9.19 0.93 0.44
N ALA A 149 -8.38 0.13 1.12
CA ALA A 149 -8.45 -1.33 1.09
C ALA A 149 -8.82 -1.83 2.49
N VAL A 150 -9.98 -2.48 2.60
CA VAL A 150 -10.54 -2.89 3.88
C VAL A 150 -10.98 -4.35 3.82
N GLN A 151 -10.57 -5.12 4.82
CA GLN A 151 -11.08 -6.45 5.10
C GLN A 151 -11.65 -6.46 6.52
N MET A 152 -12.87 -7.00 6.66
CA MET A 152 -13.53 -7.21 7.94
C MET A 152 -14.08 -8.64 7.99
N PRO A 153 -14.08 -9.30 9.15
CA PRO A 153 -14.78 -10.56 9.31
C PRO A 153 -16.28 -10.35 9.04
N ALA A 154 -16.93 -11.31 8.39
CA ALA A 154 -18.38 -11.37 8.36
C ALA A 154 -18.86 -11.69 9.78
N GLN A 155 -19.79 -10.89 10.31
CA GLN A 155 -20.46 -11.11 11.59
C GLN A 155 -21.87 -11.65 11.37
#